data_AF-A0A6S4IQH2-F1
#
_entry.id   AF-A0A6S4IQH2-F1
#
_cell.length_a   1.000
_cell.length_b   1.000
_cell.length_c   1.000
_cell.angle_alpha   90.00
_cell.angle_beta   90.00
_cell.angle_gamma   90.00
#
_symmetry.space_group_name_H-M   'P 1'
#
loop_
_entity.id
_entity.type
_entity.pdbx_description
1 polymer ?
#
loop_
_entity_poly.entity_id
_entity_poly.type
_entity_poly.pdbx_seq_one_letter_code
_entity_poly.pdbx_strand_id
1 'polypeptide(L)'
;QPMNDTFVLDLNASNPEWRHVNVSSAPPGRWGHTLSCLNGSWLVVFGGCGRQGLLNDVFMLDLDAKHPTWREIPGVAPPVPRSWHSSCTLDGTKLVVSGGCADSGVLLSDTFLLDVSMDRPVWREVPASWTPPSRLGHSMSVYDGRKILMFGGLAKSGPLRLRSSDVFTMDLSEEEPCWRCLTGSGRPGAGNPAGAGPPPRLDHVAVSLPGGRVLIFGGS
;
A
#
# COMPACT_ATOMS: atom_id res chain seq x y z
N GLN A 1 21.56 -3.59 -7.04
CA GLN A 1 21.77 -3.47 -5.58
C GLN A 1 20.63 -2.64 -5.02
N PRO A 2 19.89 -3.12 -3.99
CA PRO A 2 18.86 -2.31 -3.33
C PRO A 2 19.46 -1.04 -2.69
N MET A 3 18.76 0.09 -2.78
CA MET A 3 19.20 1.40 -2.28
C MET A 3 18.39 1.82 -1.05
N ASN A 4 18.99 2.64 -0.18
CA ASN A 4 18.38 3.22 1.04
C ASN A 4 18.70 4.71 1.19
N ASP A 5 19.01 5.37 0.09
CA ASP A 5 19.26 6.81 0.05
C ASP A 5 17.95 7.60 0.16
N THR A 6 18.04 8.79 0.76
CA THR A 6 16.90 9.70 0.91
C THR A 6 17.21 10.99 0.17
N PHE A 7 16.36 11.36 -0.79
CA PHE A 7 16.44 12.62 -1.51
C PHE A 7 15.13 13.41 -1.34
N VAL A 8 15.26 14.73 -1.22
CA VAL A 8 14.11 15.65 -1.17
C VAL A 8 14.29 16.71 -2.26
N LEU A 9 13.20 17.01 -2.96
CA LEU A 9 13.08 18.11 -3.91
C LEU A 9 12.01 19.06 -3.38
N ASP A 10 12.42 20.19 -2.82
CA ASP A 10 11.50 21.23 -2.35
C ASP A 10 11.03 22.10 -3.52
N LEU A 11 9.76 21.93 -3.90
CA LEU A 11 9.13 22.64 -5.01
C LEU A 11 8.73 24.08 -4.66
N ASN A 12 8.78 24.48 -3.38
CA ASN A 12 8.54 25.86 -2.95
C ASN A 12 9.82 26.72 -2.97
N ALA A 13 10.99 26.09 -3.14
CA ALA A 13 12.25 26.81 -3.25
C ALA A 13 12.33 27.60 -4.57
N SER A 14 12.96 28.79 -4.54
CA SER A 14 13.11 29.64 -5.74
C SER A 14 13.89 28.94 -6.88
N ASN A 15 14.75 27.97 -6.55
CA ASN A 15 15.46 27.12 -7.48
C ASN A 15 15.43 25.67 -6.98
N PRO A 16 14.40 24.88 -7.32
CA PRO A 16 14.26 23.50 -6.86
C PRO A 16 15.43 22.61 -7.32
N GLU A 17 16.04 21.91 -6.37
CA GLU A 17 17.13 20.96 -6.63
C GLU A 17 16.98 19.71 -5.78
N TRP A 18 17.43 18.58 -6.29
CA TRP A 18 17.50 17.35 -5.50
C TRP A 18 18.58 17.48 -4.44
N ARG A 19 18.20 17.31 -3.18
CA ARG A 19 19.13 17.31 -2.06
C ARG A 19 19.16 15.94 -1.43
N HIS A 20 20.36 15.39 -1.30
CA HIS A 20 20.58 14.23 -0.46
C HIS A 20 20.39 14.65 1.00
N VAL A 21 19.42 14.03 1.69
CA VAL A 21 19.14 14.31 3.09
C VAL A 21 19.95 13.34 3.93
N ASN A 22 20.83 13.86 4.78
CA ASN A 22 21.59 13.03 5.70
C ASN A 22 20.65 12.52 6.81
N VAL A 23 20.17 11.29 6.64
CA VAL A 23 19.31 10.60 7.60
C VAL A 23 20.14 9.63 8.45
N SER A 24 19.93 9.66 9.75
CA SER A 24 20.53 8.65 10.64
C SER A 24 19.70 7.37 10.64
N SER A 25 20.36 6.23 10.85
CA SER A 25 19.72 4.91 11.06
C SER A 25 18.81 4.43 9.93
N ALA A 26 19.16 4.75 8.68
CA ALA A 26 18.36 4.39 7.52
C ALA A 26 18.06 2.87 7.45
N PRO A 27 16.83 2.47 7.06
CA PRO A 27 16.50 1.07 6.85
C PRO A 27 17.44 0.43 5.80
N PRO A 28 17.61 -0.91 5.81
CA PRO A 28 18.30 -1.60 4.73
C PRO A 28 17.73 -1.26 3.36
N GLY A 29 18.61 -1.16 2.36
CA GLY A 29 18.18 -0.92 0.99
C GLY A 29 17.23 -2.00 0.51
N ARG A 30 16.17 -1.61 -0.21
CA ARG A 30 15.03 -2.49 -0.52
C ARG A 30 14.27 -2.08 -1.79
N TRP A 31 13.59 -3.03 -2.42
CA TRP A 31 12.65 -2.79 -3.53
C TRP A 31 11.29 -3.44 -3.25
N GLY A 32 10.25 -3.05 -3.99
CA GLY A 32 8.89 -3.57 -3.80
C GLY A 32 8.30 -3.30 -2.41
N HIS A 33 8.83 -2.29 -1.70
CA HIS A 33 8.32 -1.79 -0.43
C HIS A 33 7.26 -0.71 -0.69
N THR A 34 6.55 -0.32 0.35
CA THR A 34 5.70 0.87 0.31
C THR A 34 6.27 1.96 1.21
N LEU A 35 6.17 3.20 0.75
CA LEU A 35 6.46 4.42 1.50
C LEU A 35 5.19 5.27 1.50
N SER A 36 4.70 5.68 2.67
CA SER A 36 3.49 6.49 2.78
C SER A 36 3.69 7.69 3.70
N CYS A 37 3.03 8.79 3.38
CA CYS A 37 3.02 10.00 4.19
C CYS A 37 1.90 9.96 5.24
N LEU A 38 2.24 10.32 6.47
CA LEU A 38 1.39 10.40 7.65
C LEU A 38 1.39 11.86 8.13
N ASN A 39 0.21 12.40 8.44
CA ASN A 39 0.05 13.74 9.01
C ASN A 39 0.87 14.87 8.32
N GLY A 40 1.14 14.76 7.01
CA GLY A 40 1.80 15.78 6.20
C GLY A 40 3.33 15.75 6.17
N SER A 41 4.01 15.30 7.23
CA SER A 41 5.48 15.33 7.31
C SER A 41 6.14 14.02 7.75
N TRP A 42 5.38 13.15 8.41
CA TRP A 42 5.88 11.85 8.82
C TRP A 42 5.82 10.87 7.65
N LEU A 43 6.79 9.99 7.58
CA LEU A 43 6.86 8.92 6.60
C LEU A 43 6.84 7.58 7.32
N VAL A 44 6.20 6.58 6.70
CA VAL A 44 6.25 5.18 7.13
C VAL A 44 6.66 4.29 5.97
N VAL A 45 7.66 3.45 6.20
CA VAL A 45 8.11 2.38 5.30
C VAL A 45 7.66 1.05 5.87
N PHE A 46 7.16 0.17 4.99
CA PHE A 46 6.87 -1.21 5.35
C PHE A 46 7.29 -2.19 4.25
N GLY A 47 7.91 -3.28 4.68
CA GLY A 47 8.20 -4.47 3.87
C GLY A 47 9.19 -4.25 2.74
N GLY A 48 9.00 -4.99 1.65
CA GLY A 48 9.89 -5.04 0.48
C GLY A 48 10.92 -6.17 0.56
N CYS A 49 11.88 -6.13 -0.35
CA CYS A 49 12.96 -7.11 -0.47
C CYS A 49 14.31 -6.42 -0.40
N GLY A 50 15.09 -6.74 0.64
CA GLY A 50 16.46 -6.28 0.82
C GLY A 50 17.48 -7.28 0.30
N ARG A 51 18.74 -7.11 0.70
CA ARG A 51 19.84 -8.02 0.31
C ARG A 51 19.67 -9.44 0.87
N GLN A 52 19.06 -9.56 2.05
CA GLN A 52 18.89 -10.84 2.78
C GLN A 52 17.50 -11.45 2.60
N GLY A 53 16.69 -10.96 1.66
CA GLY A 53 15.34 -11.45 1.40
C GLY A 53 14.25 -10.45 1.76
N LEU A 54 13.02 -10.97 1.90
CA LEU A 54 11.84 -10.17 2.21
C LEU A 54 11.85 -9.63 3.63
N LEU A 55 11.21 -8.48 3.81
CA LEU A 55 11.17 -7.73 5.06
C LEU A 55 9.71 -7.54 5.51
N ASN A 56 9.49 -7.36 6.80
CA ASN A 56 8.23 -6.93 7.43
C ASN A 56 8.47 -5.93 8.58
N ASP A 57 9.63 -5.29 8.57
CA ASP A 57 9.99 -4.20 9.47
C ASP A 57 9.19 -2.93 9.14
N VAL A 58 9.03 -2.08 10.15
CA VAL A 58 8.34 -0.79 10.02
C VAL A 58 9.29 0.31 10.46
N PHE A 59 9.54 1.27 9.58
CA PHE A 59 10.40 2.40 9.85
C PHE A 59 9.63 3.70 9.70
N MET A 60 9.83 4.63 10.63
CA MET A 60 9.25 5.98 10.59
C MET A 60 10.33 7.04 10.49
N LEU A 61 10.03 8.12 9.75
CA LEU A 61 10.89 9.30 9.62
C LEU A 61 10.06 10.56 9.73
N ASP A 62 10.49 11.48 10.59
CA ASP A 62 10.03 12.87 10.59
C ASP A 62 11.03 13.69 9.77
N LEU A 63 10.59 14.20 8.61
CA LEU A 63 11.44 15.02 7.75
C LEU A 63 11.58 16.47 8.24
N ASP A 64 10.67 16.94 9.10
CA ASP A 64 10.72 18.31 9.64
C ASP A 64 11.65 18.41 10.86
N ALA A 65 12.09 17.27 11.41
CA ALA A 65 13.06 17.23 12.48
C ALA A 65 14.39 17.87 12.06
N LYS A 66 15.01 18.65 12.96
CA LYS A 66 16.34 19.27 12.72
C LYS A 66 17.41 18.26 12.31
N HIS A 67 17.31 17.03 12.83
CA HIS A 67 18.18 15.90 12.50
C HIS A 67 17.31 14.68 12.15
N PRO A 68 16.83 14.59 10.90
CA PRO A 68 15.94 13.51 10.47
C PRO A 68 16.59 12.16 10.74
N THR A 69 15.88 11.31 11.48
CA THR A 69 16.39 10.02 11.92
C THR A 69 15.31 8.98 11.72
N TRP A 70 15.62 7.95 10.95
CA TRP A 70 14.76 6.80 10.82
C TRP A 70 14.69 6.06 12.15
N ARG A 71 13.49 5.66 12.53
CA ARG A 71 13.24 4.87 13.74
C ARG A 71 12.50 3.62 13.33
N GLU A 72 13.09 2.47 13.62
CA GLU A 72 12.34 1.22 13.60
C GLU A 72 11.34 1.26 14.75
N ILE A 73 10.05 1.06 14.45
CA ILE A 73 9.02 0.98 15.48
C ILE A 73 8.63 -0.47 15.73
N PRO A 74 8.29 -0.86 16.97
CA PRO A 74 7.80 -2.20 17.26
C PRO A 74 6.47 -2.44 16.53
N GLY A 75 6.49 -3.20 15.43
CA GLY A 75 5.29 -3.67 14.75
C GLY A 75 4.89 -5.03 15.32
N VAL A 76 4.25 -5.06 16.49
CA VAL A 76 3.90 -6.33 17.16
C VAL A 76 2.94 -7.15 16.30
N ALA A 77 3.15 -8.47 16.26
CA ALA A 77 2.38 -9.42 15.44
C ALA A 77 2.37 -9.06 13.93
N PRO A 78 3.54 -8.80 13.31
CA PRO A 78 3.58 -8.29 11.96
C PRO A 78 3.05 -9.32 10.96
N PRO A 79 2.46 -8.86 9.84
CA PRO A 79 2.22 -9.72 8.69
C PRO A 79 3.53 -10.41 8.25
N VAL A 80 3.39 -11.52 7.53
CA VAL A 80 4.55 -12.21 6.95
C VAL A 80 5.37 -11.26 6.05
N PRO A 81 6.71 -11.43 6.00
CA PRO A 81 7.57 -10.70 5.07
C PRO A 81 7.06 -10.75 3.63
N ARG A 82 6.99 -9.59 2.99
CA ARG A 82 6.31 -9.43 1.69
C ARG A 82 6.91 -8.31 0.85
N SER A 83 6.77 -8.46 -0.47
CA SER A 83 7.04 -7.40 -1.45
C SER A 83 5.90 -7.28 -2.45
N TRP A 84 5.88 -6.18 -3.22
CA TRP A 84 4.83 -5.88 -4.21
C TRP A 84 3.41 -5.85 -3.65
N HIS A 85 3.30 -5.65 -2.34
CA HIS A 85 2.06 -5.29 -1.66
C HIS A 85 1.72 -3.82 -1.94
N SER A 86 0.51 -3.43 -1.59
CA SER A 86 0.06 -2.05 -1.71
C SER A 86 -0.31 -1.53 -0.34
N SER A 87 -0.08 -0.24 -0.11
CA SER A 87 -0.46 0.41 1.13
C SER A 87 -1.19 1.73 0.89
N CYS A 88 -1.96 2.15 1.87
CA CYS A 88 -2.55 3.47 1.93
C CYS A 88 -2.69 3.93 3.38
N THR A 89 -2.87 5.23 3.60
CA THR A 89 -2.95 5.81 4.94
C THR A 89 -4.35 6.29 5.26
N LEU A 90 -4.81 5.97 6.46
CA LEU A 90 -6.13 6.34 6.98
C LEU A 90 -5.98 7.35 8.14
N ASP A 91 -6.81 8.39 8.14
CA ASP A 91 -6.89 9.44 9.17
C ASP A 91 -5.52 10.06 9.55
N GLY A 92 -4.53 9.96 8.68
CA GLY A 92 -3.17 10.45 8.89
C GLY A 92 -2.31 9.66 9.88
N THR A 93 -2.85 8.66 10.59
CA THR A 93 -2.12 7.88 11.62
C THR A 93 -2.08 6.37 11.42
N LYS A 94 -2.87 5.83 10.49
CA LYS A 94 -2.98 4.39 10.29
C LYS A 94 -2.41 3.99 8.94
N LEU A 95 -1.59 2.95 8.91
CA LEU A 95 -1.12 2.31 7.70
C LEU A 95 -1.99 1.07 7.43
N VAL A 96 -2.55 0.98 6.23
CA VAL A 96 -3.23 -0.21 5.73
C VAL A 96 -2.33 -0.87 4.69
N VAL A 97 -2.14 -2.18 4.77
CA VAL A 97 -1.34 -2.99 3.85
C VAL A 97 -2.17 -4.15 3.34
N SER A 98 -2.14 -4.43 2.05
CA SER A 98 -2.82 -5.60 1.48
C SER A 98 -2.00 -6.31 0.41
N GLY A 99 -2.14 -7.63 0.38
CA GLY A 99 -1.60 -8.50 -0.65
C GLY A 99 -0.07 -8.52 -0.71
N GLY A 100 0.45 -8.68 -1.92
CA GLY A 100 1.87 -8.87 -2.21
C GLY A 100 2.25 -10.34 -2.35
N CYS A 101 3.54 -10.62 -2.27
CA CYS A 101 4.11 -11.95 -2.40
C CYS A 101 5.02 -12.27 -1.22
N ALA A 102 4.81 -13.43 -0.61
CA ALA A 102 5.70 -13.98 0.42
C ALA A 102 6.92 -14.68 -0.23
N ASP A 103 7.90 -15.05 0.60
CA ASP A 103 9.17 -15.64 0.18
C ASP A 103 9.00 -17.00 -0.52
N SER A 104 7.94 -17.73 -0.14
CA SER A 104 7.51 -18.97 -0.80
C SER A 104 6.96 -18.78 -2.23
N GLY A 105 6.85 -17.55 -2.72
CA GLY A 105 6.21 -17.22 -3.99
C GLY A 105 4.68 -17.22 -3.94
N VAL A 106 4.09 -17.41 -2.76
CA VAL A 106 2.64 -17.37 -2.53
C VAL A 106 2.15 -15.93 -2.57
N LEU A 107 1.14 -15.67 -3.39
CA LEU A 107 0.41 -14.40 -3.41
C LEU A 107 -0.50 -14.31 -2.19
N LEU A 108 -0.56 -13.12 -1.60
CA LEU A 108 -1.33 -12.83 -0.39
C LEU A 108 -2.62 -12.08 -0.73
N SER A 109 -3.66 -12.27 0.10
CA SER A 109 -4.97 -11.60 0.01
C SER A 109 -5.40 -10.96 1.33
N ASP A 110 -4.55 -11.06 2.34
CA ASP A 110 -4.78 -10.50 3.67
C ASP A 110 -4.76 -8.96 3.62
N THR A 111 -5.40 -8.35 4.61
CA THR A 111 -5.42 -6.90 4.80
C THR A 111 -5.08 -6.62 6.25
N PHE A 112 -4.06 -5.82 6.47
CA PHE A 112 -3.54 -5.51 7.79
C PHE A 112 -3.60 -4.01 8.05
N LEU A 113 -3.88 -3.63 9.28
CA LEU A 113 -3.89 -2.25 9.76
C LEU A 113 -2.91 -2.09 10.91
N LEU A 114 -2.13 -1.02 10.88
CA LEU A 114 -1.24 -0.58 11.96
C LEU A 114 -1.57 0.87 12.33
N ASP A 115 -1.99 1.11 13.57
CA ASP A 115 -2.09 2.47 14.11
C ASP A 115 -0.75 2.86 14.73
N VAL A 116 -0.03 3.77 14.07
CA VAL A 116 1.31 4.18 14.51
C VAL A 116 1.29 5.33 15.52
N SER A 117 0.10 5.84 15.87
CA SER A 117 -0.05 6.82 16.96
C SER A 117 -0.02 6.20 18.35
N MET A 118 -0.11 4.87 18.42
CA MET A 118 -0.06 4.11 19.67
C MET A 118 1.38 3.99 20.18
N ASP A 119 1.58 4.00 21.49
CA ASP A 119 2.91 3.80 22.13
C ASP A 119 3.54 2.44 21.73
N ARG A 120 2.69 1.41 21.61
CA ARG A 120 3.08 0.09 21.12
C ARG A 120 2.16 -0.35 19.98
N PRO A 121 2.49 0.02 18.72
CA PRO A 121 1.71 -0.36 17.55
C PRO A 121 1.59 -1.88 17.42
N VAL A 122 0.37 -2.37 17.20
CA VAL A 122 0.08 -3.79 16.99
C VAL A 122 -0.60 -3.92 15.64
N TRP A 123 -0.03 -4.74 14.77
CA TRP A 123 -0.68 -5.11 13.53
C TRP A 123 -1.94 -5.91 13.81
N ARG A 124 -3.03 -5.52 13.15
CA ARG A 124 -4.30 -6.24 13.21
C ARG A 124 -4.69 -6.62 11.80
N GLU A 125 -4.92 -7.91 11.59
CA GLU A 125 -5.61 -8.35 10.38
C GLU A 125 -7.04 -7.79 10.42
N VAL A 126 -7.49 -7.20 9.33
CA VAL A 126 -8.86 -6.74 9.17
C VAL A 126 -9.70 -7.96 8.78
N PRO A 127 -10.51 -8.52 9.70
CA PRO A 127 -11.27 -9.71 9.42
C PRO A 127 -12.30 -9.41 8.33
N ALA A 128 -12.36 -10.25 7.32
CA ALA A 128 -13.38 -10.14 6.27
C ALA A 128 -13.95 -11.52 5.97
N SER A 129 -15.28 -11.63 5.92
CA SER A 129 -15.99 -12.85 5.55
C SER A 129 -15.65 -13.34 4.15
N TRP A 130 -15.17 -12.43 3.29
CA TRP A 130 -14.67 -12.71 1.97
C TRP A 130 -13.53 -11.73 1.64
N THR A 131 -12.51 -12.20 0.92
CA THR A 131 -11.36 -11.38 0.50
C THR A 131 -11.20 -11.40 -1.03
N PRO A 132 -10.69 -10.31 -1.63
CA PRO A 132 -10.29 -10.31 -3.03
C PRO A 132 -9.27 -11.42 -3.30
N PRO A 133 -9.26 -12.00 -4.52
CA PRO A 133 -8.24 -12.97 -4.90
C PRO A 133 -6.82 -12.44 -4.64
N SER A 134 -5.95 -13.30 -4.14
CA SER A 134 -4.59 -12.94 -3.80
C SER A 134 -3.80 -12.38 -4.98
N ARG A 135 -3.04 -11.32 -4.75
CA ARG A 135 -2.48 -10.49 -5.83
C ARG A 135 -1.25 -9.70 -5.42
N LEU A 136 -0.47 -9.29 -6.42
CA LEU A 136 0.63 -8.33 -6.30
C LEU A 136 0.55 -7.25 -7.38
N GLY A 137 1.29 -6.15 -7.21
CA GLY A 137 1.36 -5.06 -8.19
C GLY A 137 0.01 -4.36 -8.46
N HIS A 138 -0.88 -4.38 -7.46
CA HIS A 138 -2.15 -3.66 -7.48
C HIS A 138 -1.98 -2.27 -6.89
N SER A 139 -3.03 -1.45 -6.94
CA SER A 139 -3.06 -0.16 -6.21
C SER A 139 -4.08 -0.20 -5.08
N MET A 140 -3.79 0.57 -4.04
CA MET A 140 -4.68 0.85 -2.92
C MET A 140 -4.85 2.37 -2.82
N SER A 141 -6.06 2.85 -2.63
CA SER A 141 -6.35 4.28 -2.50
C SER A 141 -7.44 4.52 -1.46
N VAL A 142 -7.33 5.59 -0.67
CA VAL A 142 -8.36 6.00 0.29
C VAL A 142 -9.28 7.02 -0.35
N TYR A 143 -10.59 6.89 -0.17
CA TYR A 143 -11.60 7.87 -0.57
C TYR A 143 -12.64 8.06 0.55
N ASP A 144 -13.39 9.17 0.51
CA ASP A 144 -14.30 9.60 1.57
C ASP A 144 -13.65 9.62 2.98
N GLY A 145 -12.33 9.75 3.03
CA GLY A 145 -11.54 9.72 4.27
C GLY A 145 -11.44 8.36 4.96
N ARG A 146 -12.37 7.42 4.75
CA ARG A 146 -12.46 6.16 5.52
C ARG A 146 -12.57 4.87 4.71
N LYS A 147 -12.83 4.99 3.41
CA LYS A 147 -13.02 3.83 2.54
C LYS A 147 -11.76 3.58 1.74
N ILE A 148 -11.44 2.31 1.52
CA ILE A 148 -10.32 1.89 0.70
C ILE A 148 -10.82 1.30 -0.60
N LEU A 149 -10.08 1.53 -1.67
CA LEU A 149 -10.31 0.97 -3.01
C LEU A 149 -9.06 0.23 -3.46
N MET A 150 -9.27 -0.98 -3.95
CA MET A 150 -8.25 -1.85 -4.56
C MET A 150 -8.55 -2.01 -6.04
N PHE A 151 -7.54 -1.81 -6.89
CA PHE A 151 -7.69 -2.04 -8.33
C PHE A 151 -6.53 -2.85 -8.92
N GLY A 152 -6.91 -3.78 -9.81
CA GLY A 152 -5.99 -4.49 -10.69
C GLY A 152 -4.97 -5.39 -9.98
N GLY A 153 -3.79 -5.50 -10.57
CA GLY A 153 -2.71 -6.39 -10.14
C GLY A 153 -2.71 -7.74 -10.85
N LEU A 154 -1.67 -8.53 -10.57
CA LEU A 154 -1.57 -9.91 -11.01
C LEU A 154 -2.23 -10.80 -9.96
N ALA A 155 -3.46 -11.24 -10.23
CA ALA A 155 -4.30 -11.96 -9.29
C ALA A 155 -4.34 -13.46 -9.59
N LYS A 156 -4.48 -14.26 -8.54
CA LYS A 156 -4.70 -15.70 -8.67
C LYS A 156 -6.09 -15.97 -9.26
N SER A 157 -6.15 -16.73 -10.35
CA SER A 157 -7.37 -17.18 -11.02
C SER A 157 -7.27 -18.68 -11.29
N GLY A 158 -7.79 -19.49 -10.36
CA GLY A 158 -7.61 -20.94 -10.37
C GLY A 158 -6.11 -21.30 -10.28
N PRO A 159 -5.57 -22.10 -11.23
CA PRO A 159 -4.15 -22.44 -11.28
C PRO A 159 -3.28 -21.34 -11.90
N LEU A 160 -3.88 -20.32 -12.53
CA LEU A 160 -3.18 -19.26 -13.25
C LEU A 160 -3.04 -18.00 -12.40
N ARG A 161 -2.13 -17.13 -12.85
CA ARG A 161 -2.00 -15.75 -12.38
C ARG A 161 -2.27 -14.84 -13.56
N LEU A 162 -3.34 -14.06 -13.50
CA LEU A 162 -3.79 -13.21 -14.60
C LEU A 162 -3.84 -11.75 -14.13
N ARG A 163 -3.52 -10.83 -15.05
CA ARG A 163 -3.80 -9.42 -14.84
C ARG A 163 -5.29 -9.26 -14.58
N SER A 164 -5.64 -8.46 -13.59
CA SER A 164 -7.03 -8.19 -13.20
C SER A 164 -7.38 -6.74 -13.53
N SER A 165 -8.64 -6.50 -13.86
CA SER A 165 -9.28 -5.18 -13.91
C SER A 165 -10.39 -5.07 -12.86
N ASP A 166 -10.41 -5.97 -11.89
CA ASP A 166 -11.45 -5.99 -10.88
C ASP A 166 -11.20 -4.85 -9.88
N VAL A 167 -12.29 -4.28 -9.39
CA VAL A 167 -12.31 -3.20 -8.40
C VAL A 167 -12.97 -3.75 -7.13
N PHE A 168 -12.30 -3.57 -6.00
CA PHE A 168 -12.83 -3.90 -4.70
C PHE A 168 -12.83 -2.68 -3.78
N THR A 169 -13.77 -2.64 -2.86
CA THR A 169 -13.81 -1.59 -1.84
C THR A 169 -14.19 -2.15 -0.48
N MET A 170 -13.75 -1.47 0.57
CA MET A 170 -14.10 -1.75 1.95
C MET A 170 -14.23 -0.42 2.70
N ASP A 171 -15.24 -0.32 3.56
CA ASP A 171 -15.39 0.80 4.48
C ASP A 171 -14.80 0.39 5.84
N LEU A 172 -13.69 1.02 6.24
CA LEU A 172 -13.00 0.71 7.49
C LEU A 172 -13.66 1.35 8.72
N SER A 173 -14.74 2.11 8.53
CA SER A 173 -15.52 2.69 9.64
C SER A 173 -16.69 1.81 10.08
N GLU A 174 -17.02 0.78 9.31
CA GLU A 174 -18.01 -0.23 9.70
C GLU A 174 -17.50 -1.04 10.91
N GLU A 175 -18.44 -1.50 11.76
CA GLU A 175 -18.12 -2.37 12.90
C GLU A 175 -17.49 -3.70 12.43
N GLU A 176 -17.98 -4.22 11.30
CA GLU A 176 -17.46 -5.41 10.63
C GLU A 176 -17.08 -5.08 9.18
N PRO A 177 -15.87 -4.52 8.94
CA PRO A 177 -15.44 -4.15 7.60
C PRO A 177 -15.44 -5.36 6.65
N CYS A 178 -16.03 -5.21 5.47
CA CYS A 178 -16.06 -6.27 4.48
C CYS A 178 -15.66 -5.79 3.08
N TRP A 179 -14.92 -6.64 2.35
CA TRP A 179 -14.61 -6.38 0.96
C TRP A 179 -15.83 -6.59 0.08
N ARG A 180 -16.06 -5.65 -0.83
CA ARG A 180 -17.13 -5.67 -1.82
C ARG A 180 -16.52 -5.53 -3.21
N CYS A 181 -16.90 -6.41 -4.13
CA CYS A 181 -16.53 -6.26 -5.54
C CYS A 181 -17.47 -5.25 -6.20
N LEU A 182 -16.92 -4.15 -6.73
CA LEU A 182 -17.67 -3.11 -7.45
C LEU A 182 -17.82 -3.46 -8.93
N THR A 183 -16.72 -3.89 -9.55
CA THR A 183 -16.70 -4.34 -10.94
C THR A 183 -15.80 -5.57 -11.04
N GLY A 184 -16.22 -6.60 -11.75
CA GLY A 184 -15.37 -7.77 -11.91
C GLY A 184 -15.81 -8.74 -13.00
N SER A 185 -14.84 -9.40 -13.59
CA SER A 185 -15.04 -10.34 -14.71
C SER A 185 -15.74 -11.66 -14.32
N GLY A 186 -15.83 -11.97 -13.02
CA GLY A 186 -16.25 -13.28 -12.51
C GLY A 186 -17.59 -13.35 -11.74
N ARG A 187 -18.37 -12.26 -11.64
CA ARG A 187 -19.67 -12.27 -10.93
C ARG A 187 -20.83 -11.85 -11.86
N PRO A 188 -21.92 -12.64 -11.97
CA PRO A 188 -23.14 -12.19 -12.61
C PRO A 188 -23.65 -10.93 -11.87
N GLY A 189 -23.80 -9.81 -12.58
CA GLY A 189 -24.25 -8.54 -12.00
C GLY A 189 -23.15 -7.57 -11.57
N ALA A 190 -21.86 -7.97 -11.58
CA ALA A 190 -20.73 -7.05 -11.42
C ALA A 190 -20.33 -6.37 -12.75
N GLY A 191 -21.35 -6.04 -13.55
CA GLY A 191 -21.19 -5.31 -14.81
C GLY A 191 -20.75 -3.89 -14.52
N ASN A 192 -19.77 -3.41 -15.29
CA ASN A 192 -19.28 -2.04 -15.14
C ASN A 192 -20.42 -1.05 -15.41
N PRO A 193 -20.81 -0.18 -14.46
CA PRO A 193 -22.03 0.61 -14.57
C PRO A 193 -22.04 1.67 -15.68
N ALA A 194 -20.91 1.91 -16.39
CA ALA A 194 -20.80 3.03 -17.34
C ALA A 194 -19.87 2.82 -18.56
N GLY A 195 -19.61 1.58 -19.01
CA GLY A 195 -18.86 1.33 -20.26
C GLY A 195 -17.66 0.39 -20.14
N ALA A 196 -16.77 0.39 -21.14
CA ALA A 196 -15.54 -0.40 -21.13
C ALA A 196 -14.58 0.15 -20.07
N GLY A 197 -14.35 -0.63 -19.01
CA GLY A 197 -13.41 -0.28 -17.94
C GLY A 197 -11.96 -0.35 -18.40
N PRO A 198 -11.00 0.06 -17.55
CA PRO A 198 -9.59 -0.13 -17.85
C PRO A 198 -9.31 -1.63 -18.11
N PRO A 199 -8.56 -2.00 -19.16
CA PRO A 199 -8.17 -3.40 -19.35
C PRO A 199 -7.35 -3.92 -18.15
N PRO A 200 -7.34 -5.24 -17.94
CA PRO A 200 -6.60 -5.85 -16.84
C PRO A 200 -5.12 -5.48 -16.87
N ARG A 201 -4.57 -5.10 -15.71
CA ARG A 201 -3.19 -4.59 -15.61
C ARG A 201 -2.59 -4.76 -14.23
N LEU A 202 -1.26 -4.74 -14.15
CA LEU A 202 -0.50 -4.55 -12.90
C LEU A 202 0.49 -3.39 -13.04
N ASP A 203 1.12 -2.99 -11.95
CA ASP A 203 2.16 -1.95 -11.89
C ASP A 203 1.71 -0.60 -12.46
N HIS A 204 0.41 -0.32 -12.34
CA HIS A 204 -0.19 0.97 -12.59
C HIS A 204 -0.16 1.80 -11.31
N VAL A 205 -0.46 3.10 -11.43
CA VAL A 205 -0.70 3.98 -10.30
C VAL A 205 -2.18 4.38 -10.23
N ALA A 206 -2.69 4.56 -9.01
CA ALA A 206 -4.02 5.10 -8.78
C ALA A 206 -3.96 6.25 -7.78
N VAL A 207 -4.79 7.27 -8.01
CA VAL A 207 -4.91 8.44 -7.14
C VAL A 207 -6.39 8.74 -6.90
N SER A 208 -6.75 8.89 -5.62
CA SER A 208 -8.06 9.41 -5.23
C SER A 208 -8.12 10.93 -5.38
N LEU A 209 -9.23 11.41 -5.94
CA LEU A 209 -9.54 12.81 -6.15
C LEU A 209 -10.76 13.21 -5.29
N PRO A 210 -10.93 14.50 -4.97
CA PRO A 210 -12.13 15.00 -4.31
C PRO A 210 -13.42 14.56 -5.03
N GLY A 211 -14.45 14.26 -4.23
CA GLY A 211 -15.75 13.80 -4.72
C GLY A 211 -15.82 12.32 -5.08
N GLY A 212 -14.96 11.48 -4.49
CA GLY A 212 -15.01 10.02 -4.64
C GLY A 212 -14.53 9.49 -6.01
N ARG A 213 -13.82 10.30 -6.78
CA ARG A 213 -13.27 9.90 -8.07
C ARG A 213 -11.90 9.25 -7.89
N VAL A 214 -11.60 8.22 -8.65
CA VAL A 214 -10.26 7.59 -8.69
C VAL A 214 -9.75 7.61 -10.12
N LEU A 215 -8.51 8.08 -10.31
CA LEU A 215 -7.81 8.05 -11.59
C LEU A 215 -6.79 6.91 -11.57
N ILE A 216 -6.75 6.13 -12.66
CA ILE A 216 -5.76 5.06 -12.87
C ILE A 216 -4.95 5.41 -14.12
N PHE A 217 -3.62 5.27 -14.03
CA PHE A 217 -2.73 5.52 -15.16
C PHE A 217 -1.61 4.47 -15.26
N GLY A 218 -1.21 4.16 -16.49
CA GLY A 218 -0.10 3.24 -16.78
C GLY A 218 -0.41 1.78 -16.49
N GLY A 219 0.65 1.04 -16.15
CA GLY A 219 0.65 -0.40 -15.96
C GLY A 219 0.94 -1.19 -17.23
N SER A 220 1.08 -2.51 -17.05
CA SER A 220 1.22 -3.49 -18.13
C SER A 220 0.09 -4.49 -18.09
#